data_AF-A0A0C3B2V6-F1
#
_entry.id   AF-A0A0C3B2V6-F1
#
_cell.length_a   1.000
_cell.length_b   1.000
_cell.length_c   1.000
_cell.angle_alpha   90.00
_cell.angle_beta   90.00
_cell.angle_gamma   90.00
#
_symmetry.space_group_name_H-M   'P 1'
#
loop_
_entity.id
_entity.type
_entity.pdbx_description
1 polymer ?
#
loop_
_entity_poly.entity_id
_entity_poly.type
_entity_poly.pdbx_seq_one_letter_code
_entity_poly.pdbx_strand_id
1 'polypeptide(L)'
;MAQEIYKAFSEWGFCLIKNHGIPDQLRTQIFQSADEFFKLPEEKKLELHVKKGGVAWRGFMPRGGEATHGFTDHKEGMYFGPEHQESHHPAGLPLHGKNQFPDDVVP
;
A
#
# COMPACT_ATOMS: atom_id res chain seq x y z
N MET A 1 26.31 -0.38 13.60
CA MET A 1 24.91 -0.62 13.15
C MET A 1 23.87 -0.19 14.18
N ALA A 2 23.62 -0.91 15.28
CA ALA A 2 22.52 -0.55 16.22
C ALA A 2 22.66 0.87 16.82
N GLN A 3 23.88 1.27 17.22
CA GLN A 3 24.16 2.61 17.73
C GLN A 3 23.99 3.70 16.67
N GLU A 4 24.31 3.43 15.41
CA GLU A 4 24.15 4.39 14.30
C GLU A 4 22.67 4.57 13.96
N ILE A 5 21.90 3.49 13.96
CA ILE A 5 20.44 3.52 13.81
C ILE A 5 19.82 4.34 14.95
N TYR A 6 20.19 4.03 16.19
CA TYR A 6 19.74 4.79 17.36
C TYR A 6 20.03 6.28 17.20
N LYS A 7 21.28 6.63 16.89
CA LYS A 7 21.70 8.03 16.70
C LYS A 7 20.89 8.72 15.60
N ALA A 8 20.71 8.08 14.44
CA ALA A 8 19.99 8.68 13.31
C ALA A 8 18.52 8.95 13.67
N PHE A 9 17.83 8.01 14.32
CA PHE A 9 16.44 8.21 14.74
C PHE A 9 16.31 9.19 15.91
N SER A 10 17.26 9.23 16.83
CA SER A 10 17.24 10.18 17.95
C SER A 10 17.56 11.62 17.54
N GLU A 11 18.41 11.82 16.54
CA GLU A 11 18.80 13.16 16.08
C GLU A 11 17.90 13.70 14.96
N TRP A 12 17.51 12.85 14.01
CA TRP A 12 16.84 13.27 12.78
C TRP A 12 15.44 12.68 12.61
N GLY A 13 15.12 11.59 13.30
CA GLY A 13 13.86 10.87 13.15
C GLY A 13 13.76 10.00 11.90
N PHE A 14 14.79 9.93 11.06
CA PHE A 14 14.84 9.09 9.86
C PHE A 14 16.28 8.72 9.46
N CYS A 15 16.42 7.71 8.60
CA CYS A 15 17.69 7.36 7.96
C CYS A 15 17.45 6.71 6.60
N LEU A 16 18.48 6.69 5.75
CA LEU A 16 18.47 5.92 4.51
C LEU A 16 19.22 4.60 4.74
N ILE A 17 18.58 3.49 4.40
CA ILE A 17 19.19 2.16 4.44
C ILE A 17 19.65 1.83 3.02
N LYS A 18 20.93 1.48 2.87
CA LYS A 18 21.51 0.96 1.63
C LYS A 18 21.95 -0.49 1.83
N ASN A 19 22.13 -1.23 0.75
CA ASN A 19 22.56 -2.64 0.78
C ASN A 19 21.63 -3.55 1.59
N HIS A 20 20.32 -3.27 1.58
CA HIS A 20 19.29 -4.03 2.30
C HIS A 20 18.96 -5.40 1.66
N GLY A 21 19.58 -5.73 0.53
CA GLY A 21 19.39 -7.02 -0.15
C GLY A 21 18.09 -7.17 -0.95
N ILE A 22 17.26 -6.11 -1.05
CA ILE A 22 16.09 -6.12 -1.93
C ILE A 22 16.60 -5.88 -3.35
N PRO A 23 16.30 -6.77 -4.33
CA PRO A 23 16.75 -6.61 -5.70
C PRO A 23 16.24 -5.31 -6.34
N ASP A 24 17.12 -4.60 -7.06
CA ASP A 24 16.72 -3.40 -7.80
C ASP A 24 15.62 -3.68 -8.83
N GLN A 25 15.61 -4.88 -9.43
CA GLN A 25 14.58 -5.31 -10.36
C GLN A 25 13.19 -5.31 -9.72
N LEU A 26 13.07 -5.81 -8.48
CA LEU A 26 11.79 -5.83 -7.76
C LEU A 26 11.30 -4.41 -7.46
N ARG A 27 12.22 -3.50 -7.10
CA ARG A 27 11.90 -2.08 -6.91
C ARG A 27 11.38 -1.46 -8.21
N THR A 28 12.06 -1.71 -9.33
CA THR A 28 11.64 -1.18 -10.63
C THR A 28 10.26 -1.70 -11.03
N GLN A 29 10.02 -3.00 -10.86
CA GLN A 29 8.74 -3.64 -11.20
C GLN A 29 7.58 -3.04 -10.40
N ILE A 30 7.73 -2.85 -9.09
CA ILE A 30 6.61 -2.30 -8.30
C ILE A 30 6.28 -0.85 -8.66
N PHE A 31 7.28 -0.04 -9.03
CA PHE A 31 7.02 1.31 -9.53
C PHE A 31 6.38 1.31 -10.93
N GLN A 32 6.74 0.36 -11.80
CA GLN A 32 6.10 0.19 -13.11
C GLN A 32 4.63 -0.23 -12.96
N SER A 33 4.34 -1.27 -12.16
CA SER A 33 2.96 -1.70 -11.90
C SER A 33 2.12 -0.58 -11.26
N ALA A 34 2.70 0.20 -10.34
CA ALA A 34 2.01 1.35 -9.77
C ALA A 34 1.72 2.44 -10.82
N ASP A 35 2.69 2.79 -11.65
CA ASP A 35 2.53 3.78 -12.73
C ASP A 35 1.46 3.35 -13.74
N GLU A 36 1.46 2.09 -14.15
CA GLU A 36 0.44 1.51 -15.03
C GLU A 36 -0.96 1.58 -14.40
N PHE A 37 -1.09 1.19 -13.13
CA PHE A 37 -2.37 1.24 -12.41
C PHE A 37 -2.90 2.68 -12.28
N PHE A 38 -2.07 3.63 -11.83
CA PHE A 38 -2.54 4.99 -11.56
C PHE A 38 -2.84 5.80 -12.83
N LYS A 39 -2.31 5.38 -13.99
CA LYS A 39 -2.66 5.91 -15.33
C LYS A 39 -4.04 5.47 -15.84
N LEU A 40 -4.65 4.44 -15.23
CA LEU A 40 -5.99 4.00 -15.63
C LEU A 40 -7.04 5.11 -15.40
N PRO A 41 -8.12 5.10 -16.19
CA PRO A 41 -9.29 5.93 -15.91
C PRO A 41 -9.79 5.73 -14.48
N GLU A 42 -10.32 6.78 -13.86
CA GLU A 42 -10.76 6.74 -12.47
C GLU A 42 -11.82 5.67 -12.23
N GLU A 43 -12.73 5.47 -13.18
CA GLU A 43 -13.79 4.46 -13.13
C GLU A 43 -13.20 3.06 -12.95
N LYS A 44 -12.09 2.76 -13.62
CA LYS A 44 -11.38 1.47 -13.50
C LYS A 44 -10.71 1.32 -12.15
N LYS A 45 -10.10 2.37 -11.61
CA LYS A 45 -9.51 2.33 -10.26
C LYS A 45 -10.59 2.16 -9.18
N LEU A 46 -11.75 2.79 -9.36
CA LEU A 46 -12.91 2.68 -8.47
C LEU A 46 -13.57 1.27 -8.48
N GLU A 47 -13.28 0.43 -9.47
CA GLU A 47 -13.67 -0.98 -9.43
C GLU A 47 -13.08 -1.68 -8.19
N LEU A 48 -11.90 -1.25 -7.73
CA LEU A 48 -11.18 -1.76 -6.56
C LEU A 48 -11.31 -0.87 -5.31
N HIS A 49 -12.28 0.04 -5.25
CA HIS A 49 -12.42 0.99 -4.14
C HIS A 49 -12.35 0.30 -2.76
N VAL A 50 -11.68 0.90 -1.77
CA VAL A 50 -11.37 0.29 -0.46
C VAL A 50 -12.60 -0.24 0.30
N LYS A 51 -13.77 0.41 0.11
CA LYS A 51 -15.08 -0.03 0.63
C LYS A 51 -15.50 -1.42 0.17
N LYS A 52 -14.98 -1.91 -0.95
CA LYS A 52 -15.21 -3.27 -1.48
C LYS A 52 -14.30 -4.32 -0.85
N GLY A 53 -13.22 -3.90 -0.16
CA GLY A 53 -12.27 -4.77 0.51
C GLY A 53 -12.74 -5.37 1.84
N GLY A 54 -14.00 -5.15 2.22
CA GLY A 54 -14.61 -5.71 3.42
C GLY A 54 -13.87 -5.34 4.72
N VAL A 55 -13.90 -6.25 5.69
CA VAL A 55 -13.26 -6.07 7.01
C VAL A 55 -11.73 -5.91 6.93
N ALA A 56 -11.11 -6.36 5.84
CA ALA A 56 -9.67 -6.30 5.64
C ALA A 56 -9.17 -4.90 5.25
N TRP A 57 -10.07 -4.03 4.77
CA TRP A 57 -9.80 -2.65 4.37
C TRP A 57 -8.65 -2.53 3.36
N ARG A 58 -8.77 -3.27 2.24
CA ARG A 58 -7.80 -3.30 1.12
C ARG A 58 -8.38 -2.65 -0.11
N GLY A 59 -7.55 -2.10 -0.99
CA GLY A 59 -7.96 -1.55 -2.29
C GLY A 59 -7.72 -0.04 -2.47
N PHE A 60 -8.30 0.51 -3.51
CA PHE A 60 -8.05 1.86 -4.01
C PHE A 60 -8.76 2.94 -3.18
N MET A 61 -8.04 4.02 -2.92
CA MET A 61 -8.55 5.25 -2.33
C MET A 61 -8.38 6.40 -3.33
N PRO A 62 -9.47 7.07 -3.76
CA PRO A 62 -9.42 8.19 -4.68
C PRO A 62 -8.83 9.44 -4.01
N ARG A 63 -8.49 10.44 -4.83
CA ARG A 63 -8.03 11.74 -4.32
C ARG A 63 -9.08 12.36 -3.41
N GLY A 64 -8.63 12.86 -2.26
CA GLY A 64 -9.49 13.42 -1.24
C GLY A 64 -10.37 12.40 -0.49
N GLY A 65 -10.12 11.10 -0.69
CA GLY A 65 -10.72 10.03 0.12
C GLY A 65 -10.17 9.97 1.55
N GLU A 66 -9.08 10.66 1.83
CA GLU A 66 -8.40 10.70 3.13
C GLU A 66 -8.21 12.13 3.63
N ALA A 67 -8.14 12.28 4.94
CA ALA A 67 -7.92 13.55 5.59
C ALA A 67 -7.03 13.39 6.83
N THR A 68 -6.11 14.32 7.00
CA THR A 68 -5.19 14.40 8.12
C THR A 68 -5.44 15.71 8.87
N HIS A 69 -5.74 15.65 10.17
CA HIS A 69 -6.07 16.82 11.01
C HIS A 69 -7.19 17.70 10.43
N GLY A 70 -8.19 17.09 9.78
CA GLY A 70 -9.32 17.79 9.17
C GLY A 70 -9.03 18.41 7.79
N PHE A 71 -7.80 18.28 7.27
CA PHE A 71 -7.44 18.70 5.92
C PHE A 71 -7.43 17.52 4.98
N THR A 72 -7.96 17.72 3.78
CA THR A 72 -8.01 16.68 2.75
C THR A 72 -6.62 16.41 2.18
N ASP A 73 -6.22 15.15 2.14
CA ASP A 73 -4.94 14.73 1.58
C ASP A 73 -5.00 14.75 0.03
N HIS A 74 -4.01 15.39 -0.60
CA HIS A 74 -3.90 15.48 -2.05
C HIS A 74 -3.16 14.29 -2.66
N LYS A 75 -3.69 13.08 -2.42
CA LYS A 75 -3.14 11.83 -2.93
C LYS A 75 -4.25 10.86 -3.28
N GLU A 76 -3.97 10.00 -4.25
CA GLU A 76 -4.66 8.72 -4.40
C GLU A 76 -3.73 7.62 -3.93
N GLY A 77 -4.27 6.44 -3.61
CA GLY A 77 -3.45 5.37 -3.04
C GLY A 77 -4.10 3.99 -3.17
N MET A 78 -3.28 2.97 -3.01
CA MET A 78 -3.72 1.58 -2.96
C MET A 78 -3.32 0.98 -1.63
N TYR A 79 -4.29 0.42 -0.91
CA TYR A 79 -4.11 -0.19 0.39
C TYR A 79 -3.89 -1.70 0.25
N PHE A 80 -2.73 -2.16 0.73
CA PHE A 80 -2.37 -3.56 0.80
C PHE A 80 -2.04 -3.98 2.23
N GLY A 81 -2.09 -5.28 2.48
CA GLY A 81 -1.57 -5.91 3.70
C GLY A 81 -1.21 -7.37 3.42
N PRO A 82 -0.89 -8.16 4.47
CA PRO A 82 -0.67 -9.58 4.30
C PRO A 82 -1.86 -10.25 3.59
N GLU A 83 -1.55 -11.13 2.64
CA GLU A 83 -2.55 -11.90 1.90
C GLU A 83 -3.01 -13.08 2.75
N HIS A 84 -4.31 -13.15 3.03
CA HIS A 84 -4.89 -14.20 3.86
C HIS A 84 -5.97 -14.98 3.10
N GLN A 85 -5.82 -16.30 3.10
CA GLN A 85 -6.88 -17.21 2.69
C GLN A 85 -8.07 -17.12 3.67
N GLU A 86 -9.26 -17.49 3.22
CA GLU A 86 -10.48 -17.47 4.05
C GLU A 86 -10.37 -18.39 5.28
N SER A 87 -9.56 -19.44 5.19
CA SER A 87 -9.30 -20.37 6.28
C SER A 87 -8.25 -19.87 7.29
N HIS A 88 -7.70 -18.66 7.12
CA HIS A 88 -6.72 -18.11 8.04
C HIS A 88 -7.39 -17.84 9.41
N HIS A 89 -6.73 -18.20 10.51
CA HIS A 89 -7.32 -18.12 11.86
C HIS A 89 -7.95 -16.76 12.22
N PRO A 90 -7.32 -15.60 11.93
CA PRO A 90 -7.94 -14.29 12.12
C PRO A 90 -8.79 -13.79 10.94
N ALA A 91 -9.12 -14.62 9.95
CA ALA A 91 -10.01 -14.20 8.85
C ALA A 91 -11.37 -13.76 9.40
N GLY A 92 -11.88 -12.64 8.90
CA GLY A 92 -13.11 -12.01 9.40
C GLY A 92 -12.89 -10.99 10.52
N LEU A 93 -11.70 -10.94 11.13
CA LEU A 93 -11.32 -9.84 12.02
C LEU A 93 -10.93 -8.60 11.21
N PRO A 94 -11.07 -7.39 11.78
CA PRO A 94 -10.59 -6.17 11.15
C PRO A 94 -9.13 -6.31 10.66
N LEU A 95 -8.84 -5.76 9.48
CA LEU A 95 -7.53 -5.75 8.81
C LEU A 95 -7.02 -7.10 8.29
N HIS A 96 -7.81 -8.18 8.43
CA HIS A 96 -7.43 -9.53 7.99
C HIS A 96 -8.33 -10.03 6.85
N GLY A 97 -7.72 -10.31 5.69
CA GLY A 97 -8.40 -10.88 4.52
C GLY A 97 -7.55 -10.75 3.25
N LYS A 98 -8.19 -10.98 2.09
CA LYS A 98 -7.56 -10.90 0.77
C LYS A 98 -7.32 -9.44 0.36
N ASN A 99 -6.25 -9.20 -0.39
CA ASN A 99 -6.06 -7.95 -1.11
C ASN A 99 -6.98 -7.87 -2.34
N GLN A 100 -7.18 -6.65 -2.82
CA GLN A 100 -7.82 -6.38 -4.12
C GLN A 100 -6.71 -6.09 -5.13
N PHE A 101 -6.20 -7.10 -5.81
CA PHE A 101 -5.15 -6.93 -6.83
C PHE A 101 -5.75 -6.54 -8.19
N PRO A 102 -5.08 -5.63 -8.95
CA PRO A 102 -5.53 -5.18 -10.26
C PRO A 102 -5.10 -6.12 -11.41
N ASP A 103 -5.09 -7.43 -11.19
CA ASP A 103 -4.48 -8.43 -12.11
C ASP A 103 -5.12 -8.42 -13.52
N ASP A 104 -6.38 -8.00 -13.62
CA ASP A 104 -7.09 -7.88 -14.90
C ASP A 104 -6.61 -6.72 -15.78
N VAL A 105 -5.84 -5.78 -15.21
CA VAL A 105 -5.44 -4.52 -15.86
C VAL A 105 -3.95 -4.20 -15.75
N VAL A 106 -3.25 -4.76 -14.77
CA VAL A 106 -1.80 -4.61 -14.56
C VAL A 106 -1.22 -6.00 -14.24
N PRO A 107 -0.17 -6.44 -14.95
CA PRO A 107 0.43 -7.77 -14.80
C PRO A 107 1.18 -7.97 -13.47
#